data_AF-A0A7W0Y8J3-F1
#
_entry.id   AF-A0A7W0Y8J3-F1
#
_cell.length_a   1.000
_cell.length_b   1.000
_cell.length_c   1.000
_cell.angle_alpha   90.00
_cell.angle_beta   90.00
_cell.angle_gamma   90.00
#
_symmetry.space_group_name_H-M   'P 1'
#
loop_
_entity.id
_entity.type
_entity.pdbx_description
1 polymer ?
#
loop_
_entity_poly.entity_id
_entity_poly.type
_entity_poly.pdbx_seq_one_letter_code
_entity_poly.pdbx_strand_id
1 'polypeptide(L)'
;MTTPPAAHVILDSQSAGLGWFGLRDSAVSMTQSFDEPELAAAPPPTLVVVRGGSSMAPKAALNLVHHSGALVLRADVAKQVLAKTGLRTRPIPIVVKQGQLLRGWVMVEIDRWAPIDPVASTPDQLAWRPDRAPAAPLFRLVEAPQTIIATAEFAATLAKATGNIIQSRVAGDVERFTPGWLELPKLRVPARVTIAAEAAYARLARGERGDRKAVLAHPLYALALALEVDRKPRPDTRAAASRYPVTAVQYAILVDRKPHPTTRAGADAEPWCAYRYAVTFDRAIDEALGTRMVKSGAWTAENVGSERALLLALGGARAPTASKVVATRKLPKRPARGVPRIAVQKADAIADLEVHADIAEMTDRGLARLGVTTATPVPEVIDALHAYVDQIRGGTVKLGKAKVQLELACAFAEQLHRAFGWQWAMIRWEDGATVGLVSPDRRHAHQPLAYLSRIAKRRSPENTLALFFNMIAAGNLPKARAGARSFVS
;
A
#
# COMPACT_ATOMS: atom_id res chain seq x y z
N MET A 1 -37.46 -29.09 28.29
CA MET A 1 -36.13 -29.51 27.79
C MET A 1 -35.44 -28.27 27.25
N THR A 2 -34.65 -27.62 28.09
CA THR A 2 -33.86 -26.43 27.75
C THR A 2 -32.54 -26.88 27.13
N THR A 3 -32.27 -26.42 25.90
CA THR A 3 -31.00 -26.60 25.21
C THR A 3 -29.88 -25.99 26.06
N PRO A 4 -28.75 -26.68 26.31
CA PRO A 4 -27.65 -26.09 27.06
C PRO A 4 -27.01 -24.95 26.23
N PRO A 5 -26.53 -23.87 26.88
CA PRO A 5 -25.76 -22.84 26.21
C PRO A 5 -24.45 -23.43 25.67
N ALA A 6 -24.06 -23.03 24.47
CA ALA A 6 -22.84 -23.46 23.82
C ALA A 6 -21.62 -23.11 24.69
N ALA A 7 -20.99 -24.12 25.29
CA ALA A 7 -19.74 -23.99 26.00
C ALA A 7 -18.58 -23.79 25.01
N HIS A 8 -17.66 -22.89 25.35
CA HIS A 8 -16.46 -22.58 24.59
C HIS A 8 -15.38 -23.68 24.77
N VAL A 9 -14.60 -23.91 23.72
CA VAL A 9 -13.54 -24.93 23.66
C VAL A 9 -12.26 -24.41 24.31
N ILE A 10 -11.77 -25.12 25.34
CA ILE A 10 -10.38 -25.07 25.80
C ILE A 10 -9.82 -26.46 25.57
N LEU A 11 -8.76 -26.56 24.76
CA LEU A 11 -7.92 -27.75 24.66
C LEU A 11 -6.45 -27.30 24.59
N ASP A 12 -5.77 -27.53 25.70
CA ASP A 12 -4.31 -27.54 25.83
C ASP A 12 -3.85 -29.01 25.72
N SER A 13 -2.66 -29.24 25.15
CA SER A 13 -1.93 -30.48 25.37
C SER A 13 -0.43 -30.19 25.49
N GLN A 14 0.07 -30.41 26.71
CA GLN A 14 1.47 -30.42 27.17
C GLN A 14 2.38 -31.31 26.28
N SER A 15 3.72 -31.21 26.23
CA SER A 15 4.77 -31.12 27.27
C SER A 15 6.13 -31.02 26.52
N ALA A 16 7.32 -30.67 27.02
CA ALA A 16 7.92 -30.55 28.35
C ALA A 16 9.15 -29.60 28.28
N GLY A 17 9.52 -28.92 29.38
CA GLY A 17 10.80 -28.20 29.47
C GLY A 17 10.98 -27.19 30.62
N LEU A 18 10.98 -27.71 31.86
CA LEU A 18 11.62 -27.22 33.11
C LEU A 18 12.05 -25.74 33.34
N GLY A 19 11.65 -25.20 34.51
CA GLY A 19 12.41 -24.25 35.36
C GLY A 19 11.61 -23.01 35.83
N TRP A 20 10.91 -23.05 36.97
CA TRP A 20 11.30 -22.71 38.37
C TRP A 20 11.21 -21.22 38.82
N PHE A 21 10.35 -21.01 39.83
CA PHE A 21 10.20 -20.00 40.92
C PHE A 21 9.81 -18.52 40.71
N GLY A 22 8.82 -18.09 41.52
CA GLY A 22 8.64 -16.70 41.97
C GLY A 22 7.25 -16.32 42.51
N LEU A 23 6.97 -16.62 43.79
CA LEU A 23 5.81 -16.17 44.59
C LEU A 23 5.65 -14.64 44.66
N ARG A 24 4.40 -14.14 44.69
CA ARG A 24 3.93 -13.16 45.69
C ARG A 24 2.41 -12.94 45.71
N ASP A 25 1.97 -12.65 46.92
CA ASP A 25 0.63 -12.62 47.49
C ASP A 25 -0.21 -11.35 47.25
N SER A 26 -1.54 -11.57 47.28
CA SER A 26 -2.60 -10.79 47.94
C SER A 26 -2.91 -9.33 47.55
N ALA A 27 -4.15 -9.09 47.13
CA ALA A 27 -5.15 -8.38 47.97
C ALA A 27 -6.55 -8.39 47.31
N VAL A 28 -7.56 -8.82 48.07
CA VAL A 28 -8.99 -8.79 47.74
C VAL A 28 -9.58 -7.49 48.26
N SER A 29 -10.35 -6.78 47.43
CA SER A 29 -11.24 -5.69 47.85
C SER A 29 -12.66 -6.01 47.41
N MET A 30 -13.56 -6.13 48.38
CA MET A 30 -15.01 -6.25 48.16
C MET A 30 -15.62 -4.86 47.99
N THR A 31 -16.41 -4.68 46.93
CA THR A 31 -17.40 -3.60 46.82
C THR A 31 -18.75 -4.22 46.46
N GLN A 32 -19.76 -3.98 47.29
CA GLN A 32 -21.16 -4.37 47.10
C GLN A 32 -21.76 -3.62 45.89
N SER A 33 -22.42 -4.35 44.99
CA SER A 33 -23.19 -3.83 43.86
C SER A 33 -24.66 -3.62 44.25
N PHE A 34 -25.25 -2.54 43.75
CA PHE A 34 -26.71 -2.36 43.69
C PHE A 34 -27.23 -3.08 42.43
N ASP A 35 -28.26 -3.91 42.60
CA ASP A 35 -28.91 -4.66 41.52
C ASP A 35 -29.86 -3.76 40.72
N GLU A 36 -29.51 -3.48 39.46
CA GLU A 36 -30.49 -3.13 38.42
C GLU A 36 -30.77 -4.38 37.57
N PRO A 37 -32.01 -4.60 37.09
CA PRO A 37 -32.39 -5.78 36.32
C PRO A 37 -31.67 -5.80 34.97
N GLU A 38 -30.71 -6.73 34.85
CA GLU A 38 -29.89 -6.97 33.67
C GLU A 38 -30.77 -7.54 32.53
N LEU A 39 -31.13 -6.72 31.54
CA LEU A 39 -31.56 -7.23 30.25
C LEU A 39 -30.40 -8.05 29.69
N ALA A 40 -30.58 -9.36 29.55
CA ALA A 40 -29.58 -10.28 29.02
C ALA A 40 -29.18 -9.86 27.59
N ALA A 41 -28.16 -9.01 27.49
CA ALA A 41 -27.60 -8.55 26.24
C ALA A 41 -26.97 -9.75 25.52
N ALA A 42 -27.21 -9.87 24.22
CA ALA A 42 -26.54 -10.88 23.41
C ALA A 42 -25.01 -10.76 23.58
N PRO A 43 -24.28 -11.88 23.71
CA PRO A 43 -22.84 -11.83 23.93
C PRO A 43 -22.16 -11.06 22.78
N PRO A 44 -21.15 -10.23 23.09
CA PRO A 44 -20.47 -9.45 22.06
C PRO A 44 -19.82 -10.38 21.02
N PRO A 45 -19.74 -9.95 19.74
CA PRO A 45 -19.14 -10.76 18.70
C PRO A 45 -17.67 -11.05 19.04
N THR A 46 -17.29 -12.33 19.06
CA THR A 46 -15.90 -12.71 19.23
C THR A 46 -15.11 -12.32 17.98
N LEU A 47 -14.04 -11.57 18.17
CA LEU A 47 -13.14 -11.19 17.10
C LEU A 47 -11.86 -12.00 17.17
N VAL A 48 -11.33 -12.28 15.99
CA VAL A 48 -10.18 -13.14 15.83
C VAL A 48 -9.11 -12.40 15.04
N VAL A 49 -7.87 -12.48 15.53
CA VAL A 49 -6.70 -12.03 14.80
C VAL A 49 -6.27 -13.10 13.80
N VAL A 50 -6.17 -12.68 12.54
CA VAL A 50 -5.76 -13.52 11.41
C VAL A 50 -4.25 -13.36 11.21
N ARG A 51 -3.45 -14.40 11.50
CA ARG A 51 -2.00 -14.41 11.24
C ARG A 51 -1.63 -15.29 10.06
N GLY A 52 -0.75 -14.80 9.19
CA GLY A 52 -0.15 -15.61 8.13
C GLY A 52 1.10 -16.33 8.67
N GLY A 53 1.17 -17.65 8.52
CA GLY A 53 2.39 -18.41 8.84
C GLY A 53 3.50 -18.16 7.81
N SER A 54 4.76 -18.16 8.26
CA SER A 54 5.97 -17.98 7.43
C SER A 54 6.43 -19.25 6.70
N SER A 55 5.53 -20.22 6.47
CA SER A 55 5.88 -21.52 5.90
C SER A 55 6.27 -21.44 4.42
N MET A 56 7.31 -22.20 4.03
CA MET A 56 8.01 -22.16 2.74
C MET A 56 7.21 -22.67 1.52
N ALA A 57 5.93 -22.97 1.65
CA ALA A 57 5.06 -23.26 0.50
C ALA A 57 3.68 -22.63 0.69
N PRO A 58 3.33 -21.57 -0.05
CA PRO A 58 2.03 -20.92 0.10
C PRO A 58 0.94 -21.78 -0.54
N LYS A 59 0.44 -22.78 0.20
CA LYS A 59 -0.61 -23.69 -0.30
C LYS A 59 -1.97 -23.02 -0.45
N ALA A 60 -2.25 -21.95 0.31
CA ALA A 60 -3.60 -21.38 0.42
C ALA A 60 -3.66 -19.84 0.56
N ALA A 61 -2.74 -19.22 1.30
CA ALA A 61 -2.80 -17.79 1.62
C ALA A 61 -1.42 -17.17 1.82
N LEU A 62 -1.33 -15.86 1.60
CA LEU A 62 -0.17 -15.01 1.84
C LEU A 62 -0.66 -13.73 2.53
N ASN A 63 -0.05 -13.38 3.66
CA ASN A 63 -0.26 -12.07 4.26
C ASN A 63 0.83 -11.13 3.73
N LEU A 64 0.46 -10.16 2.89
CA LEU A 64 1.39 -9.09 2.48
C LEU A 64 1.37 -8.02 3.57
N VAL A 65 2.10 -8.32 4.64
CA VAL A 65 2.03 -7.61 5.93
C VAL A 65 2.44 -6.13 5.83
N HIS A 66 3.24 -5.74 4.82
CA HIS A 66 4.01 -4.51 4.95
C HIS A 66 3.48 -3.26 4.24
N HIS A 67 2.74 -3.34 3.11
CA HIS A 67 2.44 -2.11 2.33
C HIS A 67 1.05 -2.04 1.69
N SER A 68 0.48 -3.14 1.21
CA SER A 68 -0.74 -3.05 0.38
C SER A 68 -2.05 -3.03 1.16
N GLY A 69 -2.03 -3.30 2.47
CA GLY A 69 -3.26 -3.41 3.26
C GLY A 69 -4.19 -4.53 2.77
N ALA A 70 -3.69 -5.50 2.00
CA ALA A 70 -4.51 -6.56 1.41
C ALA A 70 -4.21 -7.95 1.99
N LEU A 71 -5.25 -8.80 2.01
CA LEU A 71 -5.12 -10.24 2.27
C LEU A 71 -4.99 -10.95 0.92
N VAL A 72 -3.96 -11.74 0.71
CA VAL A 72 -3.76 -12.45 -0.56
C VAL A 72 -4.13 -13.91 -0.38
N LEU A 73 -5.09 -14.38 -1.17
CA LEU A 73 -5.63 -15.74 -1.12
C LEU A 73 -5.49 -16.39 -2.48
N ARG A 74 -5.41 -17.73 -2.52
CA ARG A 74 -5.68 -18.41 -3.79
C ARG A 74 -7.11 -18.17 -4.23
N ALA A 75 -7.36 -18.14 -5.53
CA ALA A 75 -8.66 -17.84 -6.12
C ALA A 75 -9.75 -18.84 -5.70
N ASP A 76 -9.40 -20.12 -5.53
CA ASP A 76 -10.29 -21.16 -5.04
C ASP A 76 -10.66 -20.97 -3.56
N VAL A 77 -9.68 -20.65 -2.71
CA VAL A 77 -9.89 -20.30 -1.30
C VAL A 77 -10.74 -19.03 -1.18
N ALA A 78 -10.42 -18.00 -1.95
CA ALA A 78 -11.16 -16.74 -1.97
C ALA A 78 -12.62 -16.95 -2.40
N LYS A 79 -12.87 -17.79 -3.40
CA LYS A 79 -14.24 -18.14 -3.81
C LYS A 79 -15.04 -18.78 -2.68
N GLN A 80 -14.41 -19.63 -1.87
CA GLN A 80 -15.06 -20.26 -0.70
C GLN A 80 -15.34 -19.26 0.42
N VAL A 81 -14.35 -18.43 0.76
CA VAL A 81 -14.40 -17.55 1.93
C VAL A 81 -15.21 -16.28 1.67
N LEU A 82 -15.18 -15.75 0.44
CA LEU A 82 -15.69 -14.42 0.14
C LEU A 82 -17.11 -14.40 -0.40
N ALA A 83 -17.68 -15.55 -0.77
CA ALA A 83 -19.03 -15.67 -1.36
C ALA A 83 -20.14 -14.97 -0.55
N LYS A 84 -19.94 -14.80 0.77
CA LYS A 84 -20.91 -14.20 1.69
C LYS A 84 -20.53 -12.81 2.20
N THR A 85 -19.38 -12.27 1.81
CA THR A 85 -18.81 -11.07 2.48
C THR A 85 -18.94 -9.77 1.71
N GLY A 86 -19.21 -9.84 0.40
CA GLY A 86 -19.20 -8.65 -0.47
C GLY A 86 -17.83 -7.96 -0.59
N LEU A 87 -16.75 -8.57 -0.08
CA LEU A 87 -15.40 -8.02 -0.17
C LEU A 87 -14.92 -8.02 -1.62
N ARG A 88 -14.26 -6.94 -2.02
CA ARG A 88 -13.72 -6.78 -3.37
C ARG A 88 -12.46 -7.62 -3.53
N THR A 89 -12.33 -8.23 -4.70
CA THR A 89 -11.14 -9.00 -5.07
C THR A 89 -10.56 -8.52 -6.39
N ARG A 90 -9.23 -8.62 -6.51
CA ARG A 90 -8.51 -8.38 -7.77
C ARG A 90 -7.55 -9.54 -8.04
N PRO A 91 -7.56 -10.16 -9.21
CA PRO A 91 -6.54 -11.15 -9.56
C PRO A 91 -5.15 -10.51 -9.53
N ILE A 92 -4.18 -11.20 -8.94
CA ILE A 92 -2.78 -10.74 -8.91
C ILE A 92 -1.83 -11.87 -9.32
N PRO A 93 -0.87 -11.61 -10.21
CA PRO A 93 0.25 -12.51 -10.39
C PRO A 93 1.21 -12.38 -9.20
N ILE A 94 1.78 -13.51 -8.74
CA ILE A 94 2.84 -13.50 -7.73
C ILE A 94 4.13 -14.01 -8.37
N VAL A 95 5.19 -13.22 -8.32
CA VAL A 95 6.52 -13.62 -8.78
C VAL A 95 7.30 -14.14 -7.58
N VAL A 96 7.70 -15.41 -7.61
CA VAL A 96 8.58 -15.98 -6.57
C VAL A 96 10.05 -15.72 -6.89
N LYS A 97 10.95 -15.92 -5.91
CA LYS A 97 12.40 -15.64 -6.04
C LYS A 97 13.08 -16.25 -7.28
N GLN A 98 12.52 -17.30 -7.86
CA GLN A 98 13.02 -17.97 -9.06
C GLN A 98 12.48 -17.37 -10.38
N GLY A 99 11.74 -16.26 -10.31
CA GLY A 99 11.11 -15.63 -11.48
C GLY A 99 9.86 -16.34 -11.98
N GLN A 100 9.46 -17.46 -11.37
CA GLN A 100 8.24 -18.17 -11.73
C GLN A 100 7.00 -17.33 -11.35
N LEU A 101 6.08 -17.22 -12.30
CA LEU A 101 4.80 -16.54 -12.13
C LEU A 101 3.76 -17.54 -11.58
N LEU A 102 3.33 -17.34 -10.34
CA LEU A 102 2.19 -18.05 -9.76
C LEU A 102 0.89 -17.32 -10.15
N ARG A 103 0.05 -18.01 -10.93
CA ARG A 103 -1.31 -17.58 -11.28
C ARG A 103 -2.32 -18.13 -10.29
N GLY A 104 -3.57 -17.66 -10.37
CA GLY A 104 -4.66 -18.15 -9.52
C GLY A 104 -4.63 -17.57 -8.11
N TRP A 105 -4.03 -16.40 -7.93
CA TRP A 105 -4.06 -15.65 -6.68
C TRP A 105 -4.93 -14.42 -6.84
N VAL A 106 -5.62 -14.07 -5.76
CA VAL A 106 -6.43 -12.86 -5.68
C VAL A 106 -6.04 -12.06 -4.44
N MET A 107 -6.04 -10.76 -4.62
CA MET A 107 -5.90 -9.77 -3.57
C MET A 107 -7.29 -9.41 -3.08
N VAL A 108 -7.55 -9.62 -1.79
CA VAL A 108 -8.76 -9.19 -1.09
C VAL A 108 -8.51 -7.81 -0.51
N GLU A 109 -9.27 -6.83 -0.99
CA GLU A 109 -9.17 -5.45 -0.52
C GLU A 109 -9.82 -5.34 0.86
N ILE A 110 -9.04 -4.89 1.85
CA ILE A 110 -9.54 -4.55 3.18
C ILE A 110 -9.62 -3.03 3.25
N ASP A 111 -10.78 -2.50 2.91
CA ASP A 111 -11.01 -1.06 2.83
C ASP A 111 -11.61 -0.47 4.10
N ARG A 112 -11.67 -1.25 5.18
CA ARG A 112 -12.23 -0.85 6.47
C ARG A 112 -11.17 -0.78 7.56
N TRP A 113 -11.13 0.38 8.20
CA TRP A 113 -10.24 0.74 9.30
C TRP A 113 -11.05 1.08 10.54
N ALA A 114 -10.67 0.49 11.67
CA ALA A 114 -11.29 0.73 12.96
C ALA A 114 -10.20 1.03 14.01
N PRO A 115 -10.31 2.12 14.79
CA PRO A 115 -9.43 2.32 15.93
C PRO A 115 -9.78 1.34 17.06
N ILE A 116 -8.79 0.94 17.85
CA ILE A 116 -8.98 0.13 19.06
C ILE A 116 -9.94 0.85 20.01
N ASP A 117 -10.81 0.08 20.70
CA ASP A 117 -11.65 0.64 21.75
C ASP A 117 -10.73 1.31 22.80
N PRO A 118 -10.90 2.62 23.07
CA PRO A 118 -10.02 3.35 23.96
C PRO A 118 -10.06 2.88 25.43
N VAL A 119 -11.08 2.11 25.81
CA VAL A 119 -11.20 1.49 27.14
C VAL A 119 -10.43 0.17 27.20
N ALA A 120 -10.11 -0.45 26.06
CA ALA A 120 -9.28 -1.65 25.99
C ALA A 120 -7.82 -1.26 26.22
N SER A 121 -7.30 -1.55 27.42
CA SER A 121 -5.90 -1.31 27.76
C SER A 121 -4.96 -2.37 27.15
N THR A 122 -5.53 -3.50 26.72
CA THR A 122 -4.82 -4.64 26.13
C THR A 122 -5.62 -5.27 24.97
N PRO A 123 -4.96 -5.95 24.01
CA PRO A 123 -5.65 -6.68 22.94
C PRO A 123 -6.66 -7.73 23.43
N ASP A 124 -6.35 -8.37 24.54
CA ASP A 124 -7.17 -9.32 25.29
C ASP A 124 -8.44 -8.67 25.88
N GLN A 125 -8.45 -7.35 26.04
CA GLN A 125 -9.62 -6.54 26.42
C GLN A 125 -10.36 -5.94 25.22
N LEU A 126 -10.05 -6.34 23.97
CA LEU A 126 -10.84 -5.99 22.77
C LEU A 126 -12.22 -6.70 22.78
N ALA A 127 -12.94 -6.63 23.89
CA ALA A 127 -14.38 -6.83 23.91
C ALA A 127 -14.99 -5.55 23.31
N TRP A 128 -15.23 -5.58 22.01
CA TRP A 128 -15.98 -4.51 21.37
C TRP A 128 -17.36 -4.48 21.99
N ARG A 129 -17.82 -3.28 22.36
CA ARG A 129 -19.23 -3.15 22.73
C ARG A 129 -20.09 -3.57 21.52
N PRO A 130 -21.24 -4.23 21.73
CA PRO A 130 -22.08 -4.73 20.63
C PRO A 130 -22.46 -3.66 19.60
N ASP A 131 -22.60 -2.40 20.02
CA ASP A 131 -22.88 -1.23 19.19
C ASP A 131 -21.65 -0.66 18.46
N ARG A 132 -20.45 -1.14 18.80
CA ARG A 132 -19.15 -0.65 18.30
C ARG A 132 -18.44 -1.62 17.35
N ALA A 133 -18.79 -2.90 17.39
CA ALA A 133 -18.17 -3.89 16.52
C ALA A 133 -18.34 -3.50 15.05
N PRO A 134 -17.27 -3.47 14.24
CA PRO A 134 -17.40 -3.15 12.83
C PRO A 134 -18.35 -4.14 12.17
N ALA A 135 -19.35 -3.62 11.45
CA ALA A 135 -20.26 -4.47 10.67
C ALA A 135 -19.53 -5.21 9.53
N ALA A 136 -18.30 -4.81 9.22
CA ALA A 136 -17.48 -5.43 8.20
C ALA A 136 -16.93 -6.79 8.69
N PRO A 137 -17.02 -7.86 7.88
CA PRO A 137 -16.51 -9.18 8.24
C PRO A 137 -14.99 -9.21 8.39
N LEU A 138 -14.31 -8.22 7.80
CA LEU A 138 -12.87 -8.06 7.78
C LEU A 138 -12.51 -6.58 7.87
N PHE A 139 -11.64 -6.21 8.80
CA PHE A 139 -11.17 -4.83 8.97
C PHE A 139 -9.76 -4.79 9.55
N ARG A 140 -9.13 -3.61 9.54
CA ARG A 140 -7.81 -3.37 10.12
C ARG A 140 -7.89 -2.47 11.34
N LEU A 141 -6.94 -2.65 12.24
CA LEU A 141 -6.72 -1.70 13.33
C LEU A 141 -5.92 -0.51 12.83
N VAL A 142 -6.33 0.69 13.21
CA VAL A 142 -5.58 1.93 12.91
C VAL A 142 -4.21 1.88 13.60
N GLU A 143 -4.16 1.39 14.83
CA GLU A 143 -2.97 1.27 15.68
C GLU A 143 -2.02 0.18 15.18
N ALA A 144 -2.57 -0.89 14.60
CA ALA A 144 -1.85 -2.04 14.11
C ALA A 144 -2.27 -2.33 12.66
N PRO A 145 -1.86 -1.51 11.68
CA PRO A 145 -2.27 -1.63 10.28
C PRO A 145 -1.93 -2.98 9.67
N GLN A 146 -0.94 -3.69 10.21
CA GLN A 146 -0.56 -5.04 9.80
C GLN A 146 -1.51 -6.14 10.29
N THR A 147 -2.31 -5.84 11.31
CA THR A 147 -3.23 -6.79 11.94
C THR A 147 -4.57 -6.75 11.22
N ILE A 148 -4.98 -7.92 10.73
CA ILE A 148 -6.30 -8.13 10.15
C ILE A 148 -7.20 -8.72 11.24
N ILE A 149 -8.32 -8.07 11.48
CA ILE A 149 -9.35 -8.54 12.39
C ILE A 149 -10.52 -9.04 11.55
N ALA A 150 -11.05 -10.19 11.96
CA ALA A 150 -12.22 -10.81 11.36
C ALA A 150 -13.26 -11.13 12.42
N THR A 151 -14.52 -11.24 11.99
CA THR A 151 -15.57 -11.87 12.79
C THR A 151 -15.21 -13.34 13.03
N ALA A 152 -15.62 -13.91 14.16
CA ALA A 152 -15.36 -15.33 14.47
C ALA A 152 -15.82 -16.28 13.35
N GLU A 153 -16.99 -16.04 12.76
CA GLU A 153 -17.51 -16.83 11.64
C GLU A 153 -16.58 -16.76 10.42
N PHE A 154 -16.15 -15.56 10.03
CA PHE A 154 -15.25 -15.38 8.90
C PHE A 154 -13.89 -16.02 9.16
N ALA A 155 -13.35 -15.81 10.37
CA ALA A 155 -12.07 -16.37 10.76
C ALA A 155 -12.08 -17.90 10.79
N ALA A 156 -13.14 -18.52 11.31
CA ALA A 156 -13.31 -19.97 11.29
C ALA A 156 -13.40 -20.50 9.85
N THR A 157 -14.15 -19.80 8.99
CA THR A 157 -14.26 -20.14 7.55
C THR A 157 -12.91 -20.04 6.85
N LEU A 158 -12.15 -18.96 7.11
CA LEU A 158 -10.82 -18.74 6.55
C LEU A 158 -9.81 -19.78 7.05
N ALA A 159 -9.81 -20.09 8.34
CA ALA A 159 -8.96 -21.13 8.93
C ALA A 159 -9.24 -22.49 8.27
N LYS A 160 -10.52 -22.88 8.18
CA LYS A 160 -10.93 -24.13 7.51
C LYS A 160 -10.51 -24.16 6.04
N ALA A 161 -10.78 -23.10 5.28
CA ALA A 161 -10.46 -23.02 3.85
C ALA A 161 -8.95 -23.00 3.56
N THR A 162 -8.14 -22.57 4.54
CA THR A 162 -6.68 -22.55 4.44
C THR A 162 -6.01 -23.78 5.06
N GLY A 163 -6.78 -24.79 5.51
CA GLY A 163 -6.23 -25.95 6.20
C GLY A 163 -5.50 -25.57 7.50
N ASN A 164 -6.02 -24.57 8.22
CA ASN A 164 -5.45 -23.99 9.44
C ASN A 164 -4.06 -23.36 9.30
N ILE A 165 -3.61 -23.08 8.06
CA ILE A 165 -2.38 -22.31 7.81
C ILE A 165 -2.51 -20.90 8.38
N ILE A 166 -3.70 -20.31 8.23
CA ILE A 166 -4.07 -19.10 8.94
C ILE A 166 -4.71 -19.54 10.25
N GLN A 167 -3.99 -19.33 11.35
CA GLN A 167 -4.54 -19.57 12.67
C GLN A 167 -5.46 -18.41 13.06
N SER A 168 -6.67 -18.78 13.45
CA SER A 168 -7.59 -17.91 14.18
C SER A 168 -7.16 -17.87 15.65
N ARG A 169 -6.55 -16.77 16.11
CA ARG A 169 -6.34 -16.56 17.55
C ARG A 169 -7.46 -15.69 18.11
N VAL A 170 -8.09 -16.16 19.18
CA VAL A 170 -9.00 -15.33 19.98
C VAL A 170 -8.19 -14.17 20.56
N ALA A 171 -8.79 -12.99 20.67
CA ALA A 171 -8.11 -11.75 21.08
C ALA A 171 -7.26 -11.89 22.37
N GLY A 172 -7.60 -12.85 23.25
CA GLY A 172 -6.85 -13.24 24.44
C GLY A 172 -5.41 -13.75 24.20
N ASP A 173 -5.14 -14.35 23.04
CA ASP A 173 -3.84 -14.99 22.71
C ASP A 173 -2.92 -14.10 21.87
N VAL A 174 -3.27 -12.82 21.76
CA VAL A 174 -2.48 -11.85 21.00
C VAL A 174 -1.35 -11.35 21.89
N GLU A 175 -0.29 -12.16 22.00
CA GLU A 175 1.00 -11.69 22.50
C GLU A 175 1.30 -10.34 21.85
N ARG A 176 1.66 -9.36 22.70
CA ARG A 176 1.96 -7.97 22.31
C ARG A 176 2.79 -7.98 21.03
N PHE A 177 2.20 -7.51 19.93
CA PHE A 177 2.89 -7.42 18.64
C PHE A 177 3.99 -6.36 18.65
N THR A 178 4.03 -5.51 19.68
CA THR A 178 5.23 -4.74 19.97
C THR A 178 6.31 -5.73 20.39
N PRO A 179 7.38 -5.94 19.59
CA PRO A 179 8.55 -6.62 20.10
C PRO A 179 8.91 -6.03 21.47
N GLY A 180 9.46 -6.82 22.41
CA GLY A 180 9.71 -6.35 23.78
C GLY A 180 10.52 -5.06 23.89
N TRP A 181 11.25 -4.68 22.82
CA TRP A 181 12.00 -3.44 22.69
C TRP A 181 11.19 -2.24 22.15
N LEU A 182 9.95 -2.44 21.72
CA LEU A 182 9.09 -1.43 21.11
C LEU A 182 7.97 -1.00 22.06
N GLU A 183 8.31 -0.23 23.08
CA GLU A 183 7.28 0.53 23.81
C GLU A 183 6.80 1.67 22.92
N LEU A 184 5.62 1.53 22.31
CA LEU A 184 5.01 2.65 21.60
C LEU A 184 4.78 3.79 22.59
N PRO A 185 5.02 5.06 22.20
CA PRO A 185 4.78 6.19 23.08
C PRO A 185 3.33 6.14 23.56
N LYS A 186 3.08 6.24 24.87
CA LYS A 186 1.70 6.21 25.38
C LYS A 186 0.91 7.38 24.82
N LEU A 187 -0.21 7.11 24.16
CA LEU A 187 -1.10 8.17 23.69
C LEU A 187 -1.79 8.83 24.90
N ARG A 188 -1.41 10.08 25.20
CA ARG A 188 -1.99 10.85 26.32
C ARG A 188 -3.12 11.74 25.81
N VAL A 189 -4.31 11.17 25.70
CA VAL A 189 -5.54 11.93 25.39
C VAL A 189 -6.56 11.70 26.50
N PRO A 190 -7.20 12.76 27.05
CA PRO A 190 -8.21 12.58 28.09
C PRO A 190 -9.37 11.72 27.61
N ALA A 191 -9.86 10.78 28.43
CA ALA A 191 -10.94 9.86 28.08
C ALA A 191 -12.18 10.56 27.50
N ARG A 192 -12.56 11.73 28.07
CA ARG A 192 -13.67 12.55 27.54
C ARG A 192 -13.49 12.99 26.08
N VAL A 193 -12.25 13.31 25.69
CA VAL A 193 -11.92 13.72 24.32
C VAL A 193 -12.00 12.52 23.40
N THR A 194 -11.52 11.38 23.86
CA THR A 194 -11.56 10.12 23.11
C THR A 194 -13.00 9.66 22.85
N ILE A 195 -13.87 9.66 23.87
CA ILE A 195 -15.29 9.32 23.74
C ILE A 195 -15.99 10.28 22.77
N ALA A 196 -15.71 11.59 22.85
CA ALA A 196 -16.30 12.58 21.96
C ALA A 196 -15.82 12.41 20.50
N ALA A 197 -14.52 12.18 20.30
CA ALA A 197 -13.93 11.95 18.98
C ALA A 197 -14.49 10.68 18.34
N GLU A 198 -14.65 9.61 19.12
CA GLU A 198 -15.25 8.35 18.71
C GLU A 198 -16.69 8.53 18.24
N ALA A 199 -17.55 9.11 19.09
CA ALA A 199 -18.96 9.33 18.77
C ALA A 199 -19.11 10.20 17.51
N ALA A 200 -18.30 11.24 17.37
CA ALA A 200 -18.30 12.10 16.20
C ALA A 200 -17.81 11.36 14.94
N TYR A 201 -16.77 10.52 15.05
CA TYR A 201 -16.27 9.72 13.95
C TYR A 201 -17.31 8.71 13.46
N ALA A 202 -17.98 8.00 14.38
CA ALA A 202 -19.00 7.02 14.03
C ALA A 202 -20.15 7.64 13.21
N ARG A 203 -20.57 8.85 13.56
CA ARG A 203 -21.57 9.62 12.79
C ARG A 203 -21.07 9.96 11.39
N LEU A 204 -19.85 10.50 11.27
CA LEU A 204 -19.25 10.83 9.97
C LEU A 204 -19.06 9.59 9.08
N ALA A 205 -18.67 8.45 9.66
CA ALA A 205 -18.48 7.19 8.94
C ALA A 205 -19.80 6.64 8.37
N ARG A 206 -20.94 6.92 9.02
CA ARG A 206 -22.28 6.60 8.50
C ARG A 206 -22.83 7.63 7.51
N GLY A 207 -22.06 8.67 7.17
CA GLY A 207 -22.50 9.75 6.30
C GLY A 207 -23.43 10.76 6.96
N GLU A 208 -23.57 10.72 8.28
CA GLU A 208 -24.36 11.69 9.03
C GLU A 208 -23.59 13.01 9.21
N ARG A 209 -24.32 14.08 9.57
CA ARG A 209 -23.67 15.29 10.10
C ARG A 209 -22.97 14.94 11.41
N GLY A 210 -21.66 15.17 11.49
CA GLY A 210 -20.86 14.93 12.69
C GLY A 210 -19.92 16.10 12.99
N ASP A 211 -19.48 16.20 14.25
CA ASP A 211 -18.55 17.22 14.67
C ASP A 211 -17.11 16.84 14.28
N ARG A 212 -16.70 17.26 13.08
CA ARG A 212 -15.33 17.07 12.60
C ARG A 212 -14.28 17.61 13.58
N LYS A 213 -14.57 18.70 14.31
CA LYS A 213 -13.63 19.29 15.26
C LYS A 213 -13.38 18.34 16.44
N ALA A 214 -14.42 17.66 16.92
CA ALA A 214 -14.29 16.63 17.94
C ALA A 214 -13.41 15.46 17.47
N VAL A 215 -13.58 14.99 16.23
CA VAL A 215 -12.74 13.93 15.64
C VAL A 215 -11.27 14.35 15.56
N LEU A 216 -11.00 15.56 15.10
CA LEU A 216 -9.64 16.12 14.97
C LEU A 216 -8.96 16.41 16.32
N ALA A 217 -9.66 16.30 17.44
CA ALA A 217 -9.07 16.41 18.77
C ALA A 217 -8.28 15.15 19.16
N HIS A 218 -8.46 14.04 18.45
CA HIS A 218 -7.79 12.77 18.74
C HIS A 218 -7.02 12.25 17.51
N PRO A 219 -5.70 11.98 17.62
CA PRO A 219 -4.87 11.67 16.46
C PRO A 219 -5.25 10.36 15.75
N LEU A 220 -5.66 9.32 16.49
CA LEU A 220 -6.12 8.05 15.88
C LEU A 220 -7.40 8.23 15.06
N TYR A 221 -8.41 8.92 15.61
CA TYR A 221 -9.64 9.19 14.89
C TYR A 221 -9.45 10.18 13.73
N ALA A 222 -8.49 11.11 13.82
CA ALA A 222 -8.11 11.96 12.69
C ALA A 222 -7.51 11.18 11.52
N LEU A 223 -6.70 10.15 11.81
CA LEU A 223 -6.19 9.22 10.79
C LEU A 223 -7.34 8.37 10.21
N ALA A 224 -8.19 7.79 11.05
CA ALA A 224 -9.35 7.02 10.62
C ALA A 224 -10.29 7.84 9.71
N LEU A 225 -10.54 9.11 10.08
CA LEU A 225 -11.32 10.05 9.28
C LEU A 225 -10.70 10.28 7.89
N ALA A 226 -9.37 10.39 7.82
CA ALA A 226 -8.66 10.56 6.55
C ALA A 226 -8.76 9.32 5.66
N LEU A 227 -8.69 8.12 6.25
CA LEU A 227 -8.74 6.83 5.57
C LEU A 227 -10.14 6.49 5.05
N GLU A 228 -11.15 6.53 5.93
CA GLU A 228 -12.49 6.01 5.63
C GLU A 228 -13.42 7.04 4.98
N VAL A 229 -13.41 8.26 5.52
CA VAL A 229 -14.42 9.27 5.21
C VAL A 229 -13.92 10.25 4.15
N ASP A 230 -12.76 10.87 4.38
CA ASP A 230 -12.20 11.82 3.42
C ASP A 230 -11.61 11.13 2.20
N ARG A 231 -11.02 9.93 2.39
CA ARG A 231 -10.33 9.12 1.37
C ARG A 231 -9.27 9.89 0.58
N LYS A 232 -8.75 10.96 1.17
CA LYS A 232 -7.71 11.82 0.60
C LYS A 232 -7.03 12.62 1.71
N PRO A 233 -5.75 12.98 1.52
CA PRO A 233 -5.06 13.81 2.48
C PRO A 233 -5.67 15.20 2.58
N ARG A 234 -5.82 15.73 3.80
CA ARG A 234 -6.23 17.10 4.06
C ARG A 234 -5.32 17.76 5.11
N PRO A 235 -5.09 19.09 5.04
CA PRO A 235 -4.21 19.78 5.98
C PRO A 235 -4.62 19.58 7.45
N ASP A 236 -5.92 19.61 7.74
CA ASP A 236 -6.47 19.50 9.09
C ASP A 236 -6.32 18.09 9.70
N THR A 237 -6.70 17.04 8.96
CA THR A 237 -6.52 15.65 9.41
C THR A 237 -5.05 15.29 9.52
N ARG A 238 -4.21 15.76 8.59
CA ARG A 238 -2.76 15.55 8.66
C ARG A 238 -2.17 16.18 9.91
N ALA A 239 -2.49 17.44 10.18
CA ALA A 239 -2.00 18.15 11.37
C ALA A 239 -2.46 17.46 12.66
N ALA A 240 -3.73 17.04 12.73
CA ALA A 240 -4.28 16.35 13.89
C ALA A 240 -3.64 14.96 14.11
N ALA A 241 -3.54 14.14 13.06
CA ALA A 241 -2.88 12.82 13.14
C ALA A 241 -1.39 12.93 13.46
N SER A 242 -0.72 14.00 13.01
CA SER A 242 0.72 14.21 13.26
C SER A 242 1.04 14.68 14.69
N ARG A 243 0.03 14.88 15.56
CA ARG A 243 0.24 15.18 16.99
C ARG A 243 0.75 13.98 17.80
N TYR A 244 0.70 12.78 17.21
CA TYR A 244 1.20 11.57 17.82
C TYR A 244 2.12 10.84 16.82
N PRO A 245 3.35 10.43 17.20
CA PRO A 245 4.36 10.00 16.23
C PRO A 245 3.95 8.79 15.40
N VAL A 246 3.28 7.82 16.02
CA VAL A 246 2.84 6.59 15.34
C VAL A 246 1.83 6.92 14.25
N THR A 247 0.82 7.73 14.56
CA THR A 247 -0.19 8.15 13.58
C THR A 247 0.37 9.09 12.52
N ALA A 248 1.43 9.85 12.82
CA ALA A 248 2.14 10.66 11.82
C ALA A 248 2.76 9.78 10.73
N VAL A 249 3.49 8.72 11.12
CA VAL A 249 4.07 7.74 10.20
C VAL A 249 2.97 7.03 9.41
N GLN A 250 1.93 6.55 10.09
CA GLN A 250 0.82 5.87 9.43
C GLN A 250 0.08 6.77 8.44
N TYR A 251 -0.13 8.05 8.77
CA TYR A 251 -0.74 9.01 7.85
C TYR A 251 0.13 9.21 6.60
N ALA A 252 1.45 9.33 6.77
CA ALA A 252 2.37 9.46 5.64
C ALA A 252 2.30 8.25 4.69
N ILE A 253 2.27 7.04 5.26
CA ILE A 253 2.28 5.77 4.51
C ILE A 253 0.93 5.54 3.84
N LEU A 254 -0.16 5.61 4.60
CA LEU A 254 -1.47 5.13 4.17
C LEU A 254 -2.29 6.21 3.44
N VAL A 255 -2.12 7.48 3.80
CA VAL A 255 -2.93 8.60 3.28
C VAL A 255 -2.13 9.46 2.29
N ASP A 256 -0.97 9.99 2.70
CA ASP A 256 -0.17 10.84 1.80
C ASP A 256 0.52 10.03 0.69
N ARG A 257 0.95 8.80 0.99
CA ARG A 257 1.75 7.91 0.13
C ARG A 257 3.04 8.56 -0.40
N LYS A 258 3.55 9.56 0.33
CA LYS A 258 4.76 10.32 0.00
C LYS A 258 5.25 11.06 1.25
N PRO A 259 6.53 11.47 1.31
CA PRO A 259 6.99 12.30 2.41
C PRO A 259 6.28 13.66 2.40
N HIS A 260 5.93 14.14 3.60
CA HIS A 260 5.34 15.45 3.83
C HIS A 260 5.94 16.09 5.09
N PRO A 261 6.28 17.39 5.08
CA PRO A 261 6.95 18.04 6.22
C PRO A 261 6.21 17.87 7.56
N THR A 262 4.89 18.03 7.57
CA THR A 262 4.05 17.85 8.78
C THR A 262 4.11 16.44 9.35
N THR A 263 3.99 15.40 8.53
CA THR A 263 4.02 14.01 9.03
C THR A 263 5.43 13.61 9.43
N ARG A 264 6.46 14.12 8.73
CA ARG A 264 7.87 13.96 9.13
C ARG A 264 8.11 14.57 10.50
N ALA A 265 7.73 15.83 10.71
CA ALA A 265 7.91 16.50 12.00
C ALA A 265 7.19 15.76 13.14
N GLY A 266 5.99 15.21 12.89
CA GLY A 266 5.28 14.37 13.86
C GLY A 266 6.00 13.05 14.14
N ALA A 267 6.50 12.38 13.11
CA ALA A 267 7.25 11.12 13.24
C ALA A 267 8.60 11.32 13.96
N ASP A 268 9.26 12.45 13.70
CA ASP A 268 10.57 12.80 14.25
C ASP A 268 10.58 12.99 15.77
N ALA A 269 9.40 13.12 16.40
CA ALA A 269 9.31 13.21 17.85
C ALA A 269 9.64 11.90 18.59
N GLU A 270 9.61 10.74 17.92
CA GLU A 270 9.96 9.43 18.50
C GLU A 270 11.00 8.72 17.63
N PRO A 271 12.18 8.32 18.15
CA PRO A 271 13.26 7.72 17.33
C PRO A 271 12.82 6.55 16.47
N TRP A 272 11.98 5.65 16.98
CA TRP A 272 11.45 4.54 16.21
C TRP A 272 10.54 4.97 15.06
N CYS A 273 9.71 6.00 15.27
CA CYS A 273 8.83 6.52 14.24
C CYS A 273 9.62 7.25 13.15
N ALA A 274 10.63 8.02 13.55
CA ALA A 274 11.59 8.66 12.66
C ALA A 274 12.32 7.62 11.79
N TYR A 275 12.81 6.54 12.39
CA TYR A 275 13.39 5.39 11.69
C TYR A 275 12.45 4.81 10.64
N ARG A 276 11.22 4.48 11.02
CA ARG A 276 10.24 3.89 10.11
C ARG A 276 9.91 4.84 8.95
N TYR A 277 9.84 6.14 9.22
CA TYR A 277 9.67 7.16 8.19
C TYR A 277 10.84 7.20 7.22
N ALA A 278 12.06 7.23 7.75
CA ALA A 278 13.30 7.33 6.98
C ALA A 278 13.54 6.10 6.10
N VAL A 279 13.33 4.88 6.63
CA VAL A 279 13.40 3.65 5.83
C VAL A 279 12.39 3.65 4.69
N THR A 280 11.16 4.10 4.96
CA THR A 280 10.07 4.04 3.99
C THR A 280 10.23 5.07 2.86
N PHE A 281 10.59 6.31 3.20
CA PHE A 281 10.58 7.41 2.23
C PHE A 281 11.98 7.89 1.81
N ASP A 282 12.95 7.88 2.72
CA ASP A 282 14.32 8.36 2.45
C ASP A 282 15.24 7.23 2.02
N ARG A 283 14.91 5.99 2.38
CA ARG A 283 15.73 4.79 2.20
C ARG A 283 17.15 4.99 2.75
N ALA A 284 17.25 5.72 3.86
CA ALA A 284 18.50 6.06 4.53
C ALA A 284 18.25 6.28 6.02
N ILE A 285 19.28 6.04 6.84
CA ILE A 285 19.30 6.39 8.26
C ILE A 285 20.49 7.33 8.44
N ASP A 286 20.22 8.61 8.68
CA ASP A 286 21.31 9.57 8.93
C ASP A 286 21.99 9.33 10.28
N GLU A 287 23.16 9.96 10.48
CA GLU A 287 23.97 9.80 11.68
C GLU A 287 23.18 10.13 12.96
N ALA A 288 22.50 11.27 12.96
CA ALA A 288 21.74 11.77 14.10
C ALA A 288 20.62 10.82 14.52
N LEU A 289 19.86 10.29 13.55
CA LEU A 289 18.81 9.30 13.79
C LEU A 289 19.40 8.00 14.34
N GLY A 290 20.52 7.53 13.78
CA GLY A 290 21.22 6.36 14.30
C GLY A 290 21.63 6.52 15.76
N THR A 291 22.23 7.67 16.11
CA THR A 291 22.59 7.98 17.51
C THR A 291 21.37 8.02 18.43
N ARG A 292 20.26 8.60 17.96
CA ARG A 292 19.00 8.64 18.73
C ARG A 292 18.43 7.24 18.99
N MET A 293 18.48 6.34 18.01
CA MET A 293 18.01 4.95 18.17
C MET A 293 18.88 4.14 19.13
N VAL A 294 20.20 4.36 19.10
CA VAL A 294 21.12 3.74 20.08
C VAL A 294 20.86 4.29 21.49
N LYS A 295 20.70 5.60 21.62
CA LYS A 295 20.42 6.25 22.91
C LYS A 295 19.08 5.84 23.51
N SER A 296 18.06 5.55 22.70
CA SER A 296 16.78 5.05 23.19
C SER A 296 16.84 3.60 23.70
N GLY A 297 17.98 2.92 23.54
CA GLY A 297 18.15 1.51 23.91
C GLY A 297 17.40 0.55 22.99
N ALA A 298 16.75 1.06 21.94
CA ALA A 298 15.98 0.22 21.03
C ALA A 298 16.90 -0.61 20.12
N TRP A 299 18.09 -0.09 19.81
CA TRP A 299 19.03 -0.65 18.83
C TRP A 299 20.46 -0.57 19.34
N THR A 300 21.31 -1.52 18.94
CA THR A 300 22.76 -1.38 19.10
C THR A 300 23.36 -0.59 17.93
N ALA A 301 24.58 -0.08 18.11
CA ALA A 301 25.31 0.56 17.01
C ALA A 301 25.53 -0.39 15.82
N GLU A 302 25.71 -1.68 16.10
CA GLU A 302 25.81 -2.74 15.09
C GLU A 302 24.50 -2.92 14.30
N ASN A 303 23.34 -2.90 14.97
CA ASN A 303 22.05 -2.98 14.29
C ASN A 303 21.86 -1.79 13.32
N VAL A 304 22.19 -0.57 13.78
CA VAL A 304 22.10 0.63 12.93
C VAL A 304 23.05 0.54 11.74
N GLY A 305 24.28 0.05 11.96
CA GLY A 305 25.26 -0.17 10.88
C GLY A 305 24.79 -1.18 9.84
N SER A 306 24.24 -2.30 10.30
CA SER A 306 23.71 -3.38 9.45
C SER A 306 22.55 -2.90 8.60
N GLU A 307 21.62 -2.16 9.18
CA GLU A 307 20.46 -1.63 8.47
C GLU A 307 20.85 -0.54 7.47
N ARG A 308 21.81 0.34 7.80
CA ARG A 308 22.37 1.29 6.83
C ARG A 308 23.00 0.58 5.63
N ALA A 309 23.75 -0.49 5.86
CA ALA A 309 24.37 -1.28 4.80
C ALA A 309 23.30 -1.95 3.91
N LEU A 310 22.23 -2.49 4.52
CA LEU A 310 21.09 -3.06 3.80
C LEU A 310 20.39 -2.01 2.92
N LEU A 311 20.06 -0.84 3.48
CA LEU A 311 19.42 0.25 2.75
C LEU A 311 20.29 0.74 1.58
N LEU A 312 21.60 0.84 1.77
CA LEU A 312 22.55 1.19 0.71
C LEU A 312 22.54 0.14 -0.41
N ALA A 313 22.54 -1.15 -0.06
CA ALA A 313 22.47 -2.24 -1.03
C ALA A 313 21.16 -2.25 -1.83
N LEU A 314 20.04 -1.83 -1.22
CA LEU A 314 18.73 -1.71 -1.86
C LEU A 314 18.58 -0.44 -2.75
N GLY A 315 19.67 0.28 -3.00
CA GLY A 315 19.65 1.50 -3.80
C GLY A 315 19.15 2.72 -3.04
N GLY A 316 19.33 2.73 -1.70
CA GLY A 316 19.16 3.92 -0.88
C GLY A 316 19.93 5.11 -1.46
N ALA A 317 19.24 6.24 -1.58
CA ALA A 317 19.78 7.41 -2.26
C ALA A 317 21.06 7.92 -1.57
N ARG A 318 22.02 8.33 -2.40
CA ARG A 318 23.19 9.14 -2.03
C ARG A 318 22.80 10.22 -1.01
N ALA A 319 23.69 10.46 -0.06
CA ALA A 319 23.61 11.50 0.97
C ALA A 319 22.84 12.75 0.52
N PRO A 320 21.96 13.30 1.37
CA PRO A 320 21.17 14.47 1.03
C PRO A 320 22.11 15.54 0.51
N THR A 321 21.95 15.92 -0.75
CA THR A 321 22.63 17.10 -1.28
C THR A 321 22.09 18.25 -0.45
N ALA A 322 22.93 18.79 0.43
CA ALA A 322 22.61 19.98 1.21
C ALA A 322 21.94 20.98 0.28
N SER A 323 20.75 21.46 0.64
CA SER A 323 20.04 22.50 -0.10
C SER A 323 20.96 23.71 -0.21
N LYS A 324 21.70 23.80 -1.33
CA LYS A 324 22.43 25.01 -1.66
C LYS A 324 21.38 26.06 -1.95
N VAL A 325 21.32 27.05 -1.07
CA VAL A 325 20.71 28.35 -1.31
C VAL A 325 21.16 28.80 -2.70
N VAL A 326 20.20 28.89 -3.63
CA VAL A 326 20.45 29.31 -5.01
C VAL A 326 20.77 30.79 -5.00
N ALA A 327 22.05 31.12 -4.90
CA ALA A 327 22.55 32.41 -5.35
C ALA A 327 22.33 32.49 -6.87
N THR A 328 21.72 33.58 -7.33
CA THR A 328 21.40 33.89 -8.72
C THR A 328 22.64 33.88 -9.60
N ARG A 329 22.97 32.71 -10.17
CA ARG A 329 24.04 32.58 -11.15
C ARG A 329 23.52 33.01 -12.52
N LYS A 330 24.12 34.06 -13.08
CA LYS A 330 23.90 34.50 -14.47
C LYS A 330 24.11 33.32 -15.43
N LEU A 331 23.10 33.04 -16.25
CA LEU A 331 23.12 31.98 -17.27
C LEU A 331 24.26 32.24 -18.28
N PRO A 332 25.12 31.25 -18.59
CA PRO A 332 26.07 31.38 -19.68
C PRO A 332 25.36 31.38 -21.03
N LYS A 333 25.92 32.14 -21.98
CA LYS A 333 25.45 32.24 -23.36
C LYS A 333 25.41 30.85 -24.01
N ARG A 334 24.29 30.59 -24.69
CA ARG A 334 23.91 29.35 -25.36
C ARG A 334 25.00 28.91 -26.37
N PRO A 335 25.63 27.73 -26.22
CA PRO A 335 26.49 27.19 -27.27
C PRO A 335 25.63 26.67 -28.44
N ALA A 336 26.26 26.67 -29.63
CA ALA A 336 25.65 26.26 -30.90
C ALA A 336 25.09 24.81 -30.86
N ARG A 337 24.03 24.58 -31.65
CA ARG A 337 23.30 23.31 -31.78
C ARG A 337 24.21 22.13 -32.16
N GLY A 338 24.78 21.46 -31.16
CA GLY A 338 25.03 20.02 -31.20
C GLY A 338 23.92 19.36 -30.39
N VAL A 339 23.15 18.44 -30.99
CA VAL A 339 22.19 17.63 -30.22
C VAL A 339 23.00 16.85 -29.18
N PRO A 340 22.79 17.07 -27.86
CA PRO A 340 23.54 16.35 -26.86
C PRO A 340 23.32 14.84 -27.04
N ARG A 341 24.42 14.09 -27.07
CA ARG A 341 24.38 12.63 -27.01
C ARG A 341 23.90 12.24 -25.61
N ILE A 342 22.66 11.79 -25.50
CA ILE A 342 22.12 11.24 -24.24
C ILE A 342 22.40 9.74 -24.26
N ALA A 343 23.30 9.29 -23.38
CA ALA A 343 23.55 7.88 -23.15
C ALA A 343 22.42 7.28 -22.32
N VAL A 344 21.73 6.26 -22.82
CA VAL A 344 20.82 5.45 -21.98
C VAL A 344 21.69 4.65 -21.02
N GLN A 345 21.68 5.02 -19.73
CA GLN A 345 22.63 4.48 -18.76
C GLN A 345 22.26 3.07 -18.30
N LYS A 346 20.96 2.75 -18.21
CA LYS A 346 20.47 1.39 -17.91
C LYS A 346 18.95 1.31 -18.09
N ALA A 347 18.46 0.18 -18.58
CA ALA A 347 17.06 -0.20 -18.47
C ALA A 347 16.97 -1.40 -17.53
N ASP A 348 16.39 -1.20 -16.36
CA ASP A 348 16.11 -2.28 -15.42
C ASP A 348 14.65 -2.71 -15.59
N ALA A 349 14.39 -4.00 -15.47
CA ALA A 349 13.02 -4.50 -15.41
C ALA A 349 12.29 -3.80 -14.25
N ILE A 350 11.01 -3.48 -14.46
CA ILE A 350 10.20 -2.94 -13.36
C ILE A 350 10.02 -4.07 -12.35
N ALA A 351 10.73 -4.00 -11.23
CA ALA A 351 10.61 -4.96 -10.12
C ALA A 351 9.48 -4.59 -9.15
N ASP A 352 8.99 -3.36 -9.25
CA ASP A 352 7.99 -2.80 -8.36
C ASP A 352 6.57 -3.25 -8.77
N LEU A 353 5.94 -4.07 -7.91
CA LEU A 353 4.60 -4.61 -8.12
C LEU A 353 3.52 -3.52 -8.15
N GLU A 354 3.72 -2.39 -7.47
CA GLU A 354 2.76 -1.28 -7.49
C GLU A 354 2.76 -0.59 -8.84
N VAL A 355 3.94 -0.37 -9.42
CA VAL A 355 4.07 0.24 -10.76
C VAL A 355 3.43 -0.66 -11.82
N HIS A 356 3.57 -1.98 -11.72
CA HIS A 356 2.88 -2.91 -12.63
C HIS A 356 1.36 -2.86 -12.48
N ALA A 357 0.86 -2.80 -11.24
CA ALA A 357 -0.57 -2.68 -10.97
C ALA A 357 -1.15 -1.38 -11.56
N ASP A 358 -0.45 -0.27 -11.43
CA ASP A 358 -0.85 1.02 -12.00
C ASP A 358 -0.83 0.98 -13.53
N ILE A 359 0.20 0.39 -14.15
CA ILE A 359 0.26 0.22 -15.61
C ILE A 359 -0.94 -0.59 -16.10
N ALA A 360 -1.25 -1.72 -15.45
CA ALA A 360 -2.38 -2.56 -15.82
C ALA A 360 -3.72 -1.79 -15.73
N GLU A 361 -3.95 -1.05 -14.64
CA GLU A 361 -5.15 -0.23 -14.47
C GLU A 361 -5.27 0.85 -15.56
N MET A 362 -4.15 1.51 -15.92
CA MET A 362 -4.14 2.52 -16.98
C MET A 362 -4.36 1.90 -18.36
N THR A 363 -3.81 0.72 -18.61
CA THR A 363 -4.05 -0.07 -19.83
C THR A 363 -5.53 -0.41 -19.97
N ASP A 364 -6.16 -0.97 -18.94
CA ASP A 364 -7.58 -1.36 -18.98
C ASP A 364 -8.50 -0.16 -19.26
N ARG A 365 -8.23 0.98 -18.62
CA ARG A 365 -8.95 2.23 -18.90
C ARG A 365 -8.72 2.76 -20.31
N GLY A 366 -7.49 2.65 -20.81
CA GLY A 366 -7.14 3.02 -22.17
C GLY A 366 -7.91 2.17 -23.19
N LEU A 367 -7.95 0.85 -23.01
CA LEU A 367 -8.70 -0.06 -23.87
C LEU A 367 -10.21 0.20 -23.81
N ALA A 368 -10.77 0.37 -22.60
CA ALA A 368 -12.19 0.70 -22.44
C ALA A 368 -12.57 2.02 -23.14
N ARG A 369 -11.70 3.03 -23.08
CA ARG A 369 -11.89 4.32 -23.78
C ARG A 369 -11.93 4.18 -25.30
N LEU A 370 -11.21 3.20 -25.82
CA LEU A 370 -11.17 2.88 -27.25
C LEU A 370 -12.32 1.95 -27.68
N GLY A 371 -13.16 1.49 -26.75
CA GLY A 371 -14.22 0.53 -27.02
C GLY A 371 -13.72 -0.89 -27.30
N VAL A 372 -12.51 -1.23 -26.85
CA VAL A 372 -11.87 -2.54 -27.05
C VAL A 372 -11.46 -3.17 -25.72
N THR A 373 -11.01 -4.43 -25.74
CA THR A 373 -10.61 -5.17 -24.54
C THR A 373 -9.23 -5.80 -24.71
N THR A 374 -8.69 -6.40 -23.64
CA THR A 374 -7.43 -7.16 -23.70
C THR A 374 -7.53 -8.42 -24.57
N ALA A 375 -8.74 -8.91 -24.82
CA ALA A 375 -9.00 -10.03 -25.73
C ALA A 375 -9.04 -9.61 -27.21
N THR A 376 -9.23 -8.32 -27.49
CA THR A 376 -9.28 -7.79 -28.86
C THR A 376 -7.94 -8.04 -29.56
N PRO A 377 -7.94 -8.51 -30.83
CA PRO A 377 -6.73 -8.69 -31.62
C PRO A 377 -5.89 -7.42 -31.71
N VAL A 378 -4.56 -7.56 -31.65
CA VAL A 378 -3.64 -6.41 -31.61
C VAL A 378 -3.87 -5.42 -32.77
N PRO A 379 -4.03 -5.84 -34.04
CA PRO A 379 -4.27 -4.91 -35.15
C PRO A 379 -5.50 -4.03 -34.95
N GLU A 380 -6.62 -4.61 -34.48
CA GLU A 380 -7.86 -3.87 -34.21
C GLU A 380 -7.68 -2.82 -33.10
N VAL A 381 -6.89 -3.13 -32.06
CA VAL A 381 -6.56 -2.16 -31.00
C VAL A 381 -5.71 -1.01 -31.55
N ILE A 382 -4.77 -1.30 -32.45
CA ILE A 382 -3.92 -0.29 -33.11
C ILE A 382 -4.77 0.63 -34.00
N ASP A 383 -5.72 0.08 -34.75
CA ASP A 383 -6.64 0.85 -35.60
C ASP A 383 -7.55 1.75 -34.76
N ALA A 384 -8.10 1.22 -33.65
CA ALA A 384 -8.90 2.00 -32.71
C ALA A 384 -8.08 3.15 -32.08
N LEU A 385 -6.84 2.88 -31.67
CA LEU A 385 -5.90 3.91 -31.18
C LEU A 385 -5.61 4.98 -32.23
N HIS A 386 -5.37 4.57 -33.47
CA HIS A 386 -5.12 5.47 -34.58
C HIS A 386 -6.30 6.43 -34.78
N ALA A 387 -7.51 5.87 -34.94
CA ALA A 387 -8.73 6.65 -35.14
C ALA A 387 -9.00 7.60 -33.95
N TYR A 388 -8.74 7.16 -32.72
CA TYR A 388 -8.90 8.01 -31.54
C TYR A 388 -7.91 9.19 -31.53
N VAL A 389 -6.66 8.97 -31.93
CA VAL A 389 -5.66 10.05 -32.07
C VAL A 389 -6.05 11.02 -33.18
N ASP A 390 -6.67 10.55 -34.27
CA ASP A 390 -7.18 11.43 -35.32
C ASP A 390 -8.34 12.30 -34.84
N GLN A 391 -9.27 11.73 -34.07
CA GLN A 391 -10.33 12.51 -33.42
C GLN A 391 -9.77 13.59 -32.49
N ILE A 392 -8.67 13.30 -31.79
CA ILE A 392 -7.97 14.29 -30.97
C ILE A 392 -7.41 15.42 -31.84
N ARG A 393 -6.72 15.07 -32.92
CA ARG A 393 -6.06 16.04 -33.81
C ARG A 393 -7.05 16.89 -34.59
N GLY A 394 -8.18 16.31 -34.99
CA GLY A 394 -9.31 17.01 -35.60
C GLY A 394 -10.13 17.85 -34.63
N GLY A 395 -9.85 17.77 -33.32
CA GLY A 395 -10.55 18.54 -32.30
C GLY A 395 -11.92 17.96 -31.89
N THR A 396 -12.36 16.87 -32.51
CA THR A 396 -13.57 16.11 -32.15
C THR A 396 -13.51 15.64 -30.70
N VAL A 397 -12.33 15.21 -30.26
CA VAL A 397 -12.05 14.82 -28.87
C VAL A 397 -10.99 15.75 -28.30
N LYS A 398 -11.25 16.36 -27.13
CA LYS A 398 -10.18 17.11 -26.46
C LYS A 398 -9.19 16.11 -25.87
N LEU A 399 -7.90 16.25 -26.22
CA LEU A 399 -6.82 15.58 -25.51
C LEU A 399 -6.87 16.05 -24.06
N GLY A 400 -7.52 15.25 -23.20
CA GLY A 400 -7.83 15.63 -21.84
C GLY A 400 -6.59 15.87 -20.97
N LYS A 401 -6.80 15.84 -19.64
CA LYS A 401 -5.70 15.92 -18.67
C LYS A 401 -4.64 14.84 -18.94
N ALA A 402 -3.43 15.04 -18.40
CA ALA A 402 -2.30 14.10 -18.51
C ALA A 402 -2.66 12.63 -18.25
N LYS A 403 -3.68 12.37 -17.43
CA LYS A 403 -4.23 11.03 -17.18
C LYS A 403 -4.72 10.33 -18.45
N VAL A 404 -5.46 11.01 -19.34
CA VAL A 404 -5.98 10.40 -20.58
C VAL A 404 -4.85 10.03 -21.54
N GLN A 405 -3.81 10.86 -21.61
CA GLN A 405 -2.60 10.56 -22.38
C GLN A 405 -1.90 9.32 -21.85
N LEU A 406 -1.84 9.17 -20.51
CA LEU A 406 -1.24 8.00 -19.88
C LEU A 406 -2.05 6.73 -20.14
N GLU A 407 -3.37 6.78 -20.03
CA GLU A 407 -4.27 5.65 -20.35
C GLU A 407 -4.04 5.14 -21.79
N LEU A 408 -4.09 6.04 -22.78
CA LEU A 408 -3.87 5.70 -24.19
C LEU A 408 -2.43 5.20 -24.45
N ALA A 409 -1.45 5.81 -23.79
CA ALA A 409 -0.05 5.43 -23.90
C ALA A 409 0.20 4.02 -23.35
N CYS A 410 -0.40 3.67 -22.21
CA CYS A 410 -0.34 2.32 -21.64
C CYS A 410 -1.04 1.30 -22.54
N ALA A 411 -2.21 1.62 -23.10
CA ALA A 411 -2.90 0.75 -24.06
C ALA A 411 -2.06 0.47 -25.33
N PHE A 412 -1.40 1.50 -25.88
CA PHE A 412 -0.48 1.33 -27.02
C PHE A 412 0.75 0.50 -26.65
N ALA A 413 1.36 0.77 -25.50
CA ALA A 413 2.51 0.05 -25.01
C ALA A 413 2.22 -1.45 -24.80
N GLU A 414 1.04 -1.77 -24.26
CA GLU A 414 0.59 -3.14 -24.10
C GLU A 414 0.53 -3.88 -25.45
N GLN A 415 0.22 -3.20 -26.55
CA GLN A 415 0.22 -3.83 -27.87
C GLN A 415 1.63 -4.19 -28.34
N LEU A 416 2.64 -3.36 -28.03
CA LEU A 416 4.03 -3.68 -28.32
C LEU A 416 4.53 -4.86 -27.46
N HIS A 417 4.09 -4.92 -26.20
CA HIS A 417 4.36 -6.06 -25.33
C HIS A 417 3.77 -7.35 -25.89
N ARG A 418 2.47 -7.35 -26.22
CA ARG A 418 1.74 -8.52 -26.75
C ARG A 418 2.29 -9.00 -28.09
N ALA A 419 2.54 -8.10 -29.03
CA ALA A 419 2.92 -8.48 -30.40
C ALA A 419 4.40 -8.83 -30.55
N PHE A 420 5.29 -8.18 -29.78
CA PHE A 420 6.72 -8.23 -30.04
C PHE A 420 7.56 -8.65 -28.82
N GLY A 421 6.91 -8.96 -27.69
CA GLY A 421 7.60 -9.35 -26.45
C GLY A 421 8.40 -8.22 -25.79
N TRP A 422 8.14 -6.95 -26.12
CA TRP A 422 8.80 -5.82 -25.49
C TRP A 422 8.48 -5.79 -24.00
N GLN A 423 9.44 -5.42 -23.16
CA GLN A 423 9.30 -5.49 -21.71
C GLN A 423 9.17 -4.10 -21.09
N TRP A 424 8.27 -3.97 -20.12
CA TRP A 424 8.18 -2.78 -19.29
C TRP A 424 9.45 -2.61 -18.47
N ALA A 425 10.05 -1.42 -18.53
CA ALA A 425 11.30 -1.11 -17.87
C ALA A 425 11.29 0.33 -17.32
N MET A 426 12.07 0.53 -16.25
CA MET A 426 12.45 1.86 -15.81
C MET A 426 13.66 2.29 -16.64
N ILE A 427 13.46 3.24 -17.55
CA ILE A 427 14.50 3.75 -18.42
C ILE A 427 15.12 4.99 -17.77
N ARG A 428 16.42 4.92 -17.46
CA ARG A 428 17.16 5.98 -16.75
C ARG A 428 18.11 6.76 -17.66
N TRP A 429 18.22 8.05 -17.38
CA TRP A 429 19.12 9.04 -17.99
C TRP A 429 19.80 9.84 -16.88
N GLU A 430 20.76 10.69 -17.24
CA GLU A 430 21.48 11.56 -16.30
C GLU A 430 20.55 12.52 -15.53
N ASP A 431 19.48 12.97 -16.17
CA ASP A 431 18.56 13.98 -15.64
C ASP A 431 17.22 13.40 -15.14
N GLY A 432 17.06 12.07 -15.15
CA GLY A 432 15.85 11.45 -14.61
C GLY A 432 15.61 10.01 -15.02
N ALA A 433 14.40 9.54 -14.75
CA ALA A 433 13.95 8.21 -15.12
C ALA A 433 12.50 8.26 -15.59
N THR A 434 12.10 7.34 -16.46
CA THR A 434 10.71 7.19 -16.87
C THR A 434 10.36 5.72 -17.09
N VAL A 435 9.09 5.41 -16.90
CA VAL A 435 8.54 4.11 -17.28
C VAL A 435 8.37 4.06 -18.80
N GLY A 436 8.84 3.00 -19.43
CA GLY A 436 8.65 2.76 -20.85
C GLY A 436 8.82 1.29 -21.20
N LEU A 437 9.02 1.02 -22.49
CA LEU A 437 9.26 -0.33 -22.99
C LEU A 437 10.66 -0.45 -23.55
N VAL A 438 11.25 -1.63 -23.44
CA VAL A 438 12.48 -2.02 -24.12
C VAL A 438 12.26 -3.24 -25.00
N SER A 439 12.89 -3.26 -26.17
CA SER A 439 12.88 -4.42 -27.06
C SER A 439 13.50 -5.64 -26.37
N PRO A 440 13.18 -6.88 -26.80
CA PRO A 440 13.76 -8.09 -26.22
C PRO A 440 15.31 -8.11 -26.23
N ASP A 441 15.92 -7.58 -27.29
CA ASP A 441 17.37 -7.45 -27.44
C ASP A 441 17.95 -6.20 -26.75
N ARG A 442 17.10 -5.39 -26.11
CA ARG A 442 17.38 -4.12 -25.43
C ARG A 442 18.13 -3.09 -26.28
N ARG A 443 18.07 -3.19 -27.61
CA ARG A 443 18.65 -2.19 -28.52
C ARG A 443 17.76 -0.97 -28.71
N HIS A 444 16.46 -1.11 -28.45
CA HIS A 444 15.48 -0.05 -28.59
C HIS A 444 14.73 0.16 -27.29
N ALA A 445 14.39 1.42 -27.04
CA ALA A 445 13.56 1.85 -25.93
C ALA A 445 12.48 2.77 -26.45
N HIS A 446 11.24 2.55 -25.99
CA HIS A 446 10.09 3.35 -26.37
C HIS A 446 9.49 4.02 -25.14
N GLN A 447 9.13 5.29 -25.27
CA GLN A 447 8.45 6.09 -24.24
C GLN A 447 7.01 6.37 -24.71
N PRO A 448 6.05 5.49 -24.37
CA PRO A 448 4.70 5.56 -24.93
C PRO A 448 4.02 6.91 -24.68
N LEU A 449 4.15 7.44 -23.46
CA LEU A 449 3.53 8.72 -23.09
C LEU A 449 4.09 9.90 -23.89
N ALA A 450 5.43 9.96 -24.02
CA ALA A 450 6.08 11.03 -24.77
C ALA A 450 5.79 10.92 -26.27
N TYR A 451 5.72 9.70 -26.81
CA TYR A 451 5.35 9.43 -28.19
C TYR A 451 3.92 9.87 -28.47
N LEU A 452 2.96 9.36 -27.70
CA LEU A 452 1.53 9.64 -27.89
C LEU A 452 1.21 11.12 -27.70
N SER A 453 1.80 11.76 -26.69
CA SER A 453 1.67 13.21 -26.48
C SER A 453 2.19 14.03 -27.66
N ARG A 454 3.23 13.56 -28.35
CA ARG A 454 3.82 14.25 -29.50
C ARG A 454 2.94 14.10 -30.74
N ILE A 455 2.51 12.89 -31.07
CA ILE A 455 1.66 12.65 -32.25
C ILE A 455 0.29 13.32 -32.11
N ALA A 456 -0.26 13.39 -30.89
CA ALA A 456 -1.55 14.02 -30.63
C ALA A 456 -1.50 15.55 -30.68
N LYS A 457 -0.33 16.16 -30.41
CA LYS A 457 -0.14 17.63 -30.42
C LYS A 457 0.47 18.18 -31.70
N ARG A 458 1.09 17.32 -32.53
CA ARG A 458 1.73 17.76 -33.78
C ARG A 458 0.68 18.23 -34.78
N ARG A 459 0.99 19.34 -35.46
CA ARG A 459 0.26 19.83 -36.64
C ARG A 459 0.66 19.11 -37.94
N SER A 460 1.43 18.03 -37.85
CA SER A 460 1.71 17.19 -39.02
C SER A 460 0.37 16.71 -39.59
N PRO A 461 0.21 16.52 -40.91
CA PRO A 461 -0.99 15.90 -41.45
C PRO A 461 -1.10 14.42 -41.02
N GLU A 462 0.03 13.73 -40.83
CA GLU A 462 0.04 12.28 -40.66
C GLU A 462 0.08 11.84 -39.19
N ASN A 463 -0.75 10.84 -38.88
CA ASN A 463 -0.73 10.11 -37.62
C ASN A 463 0.15 8.86 -37.78
N THR A 464 1.36 8.93 -37.26
CA THR A 464 2.38 7.89 -37.46
C THR A 464 2.23 6.70 -36.52
N LEU A 465 1.14 6.59 -35.74
CA LEU A 465 0.97 5.53 -34.75
C LEU A 465 1.00 4.13 -35.40
N ALA A 466 0.14 3.89 -36.38
CA ALA A 466 0.09 2.61 -37.08
C ALA A 466 1.36 2.34 -37.90
N LEU A 467 1.91 3.38 -38.55
CA LEU A 467 3.18 3.28 -39.28
C LEU A 467 4.30 2.80 -38.35
N PHE A 468 4.44 3.39 -37.16
CA PHE A 468 5.46 2.99 -36.19
C PHE A 468 5.29 1.54 -35.73
N PHE A 469 4.04 1.12 -35.47
CA PHE A 469 3.75 -0.28 -35.12
C PHE A 469 4.16 -1.23 -36.26
N ASN A 470 3.79 -0.91 -37.50
CA ASN A 470 4.11 -1.71 -38.68
C ASN A 470 5.62 -1.74 -38.99
N MET A 471 6.35 -0.66 -38.72
CA MET A 471 7.81 -0.65 -38.81
C MET A 471 8.45 -1.63 -37.83
N ILE A 472 7.93 -1.73 -36.59
CA ILE A 472 8.40 -2.73 -35.62
C ILE A 472 8.07 -4.14 -36.13
N ALA A 473 6.84 -4.37 -36.59
CA ALA A 473 6.40 -5.66 -37.11
C ALA A 473 7.25 -6.14 -38.30
N ALA A 474 7.66 -5.23 -39.17
CA ALA A 474 8.53 -5.51 -40.31
C ALA A 474 10.02 -5.64 -39.94
N GLY A 475 10.41 -5.47 -38.67
CA GLY A 475 11.82 -5.41 -38.27
C GLY A 475 12.58 -4.20 -38.80
N ASN A 476 11.86 -3.21 -39.33
CA ASN A 476 12.41 -2.00 -39.97
C ASN A 476 12.67 -0.88 -38.97
N LEU A 477 13.24 -1.23 -37.81
CA LEU A 477 13.68 -0.24 -36.83
C LEU A 477 15.03 0.36 -37.23
N PRO A 478 15.25 1.67 -37.02
CA PRO A 478 16.54 2.27 -37.27
C PRO A 478 17.64 1.54 -36.51
N LYS A 479 18.80 1.35 -37.16
CA LYS A 479 19.99 0.80 -36.51
C LYS A 479 20.33 1.67 -35.30
N ALA A 480 20.19 1.12 -34.10
CA ALA A 480 20.54 1.79 -32.86
C ALA A 480 21.87 1.22 -32.34
N ARG A 481 22.80 2.09 -31.93
CA ARG A 481 23.94 1.68 -31.12
C ARG A 481 23.47 1.57 -29.67
N ALA A 482 24.00 0.62 -28.92
CA ALA A 482 23.73 0.52 -27.48
C ALA A 482 23.99 1.88 -26.81
N GLY A 483 23.03 2.36 -26.01
CA GLY A 483 23.09 3.66 -25.35
C GLY A 483 22.74 4.87 -26.22
N ALA A 484 22.58 4.74 -27.54
CA ALA A 484 22.23 5.87 -28.42
C ALA A 484 20.72 6.11 -28.47
N ARG A 485 20.30 7.38 -28.38
CA ARG A 485 18.90 7.79 -28.54
C ARG A 485 18.61 8.08 -30.02
N SER A 486 17.93 7.15 -30.68
CA SER A 486 17.31 7.42 -31.99
C SER A 486 15.86 7.82 -31.77
N PHE A 487 15.51 9.05 -32.10
CA PHE A 487 14.11 9.44 -32.17
C PHE A 487 13.56 8.92 -33.49
N VAL A 488 12.69 7.92 -33.44
CA VAL A 488 11.81 7.62 -34.58
C VAL A 488 10.77 8.73 -34.57
N SER A 489 11.05 9.77 -35.36
CA SER A 489 10.27 11.02 -35.41
C SER A 489 9.20 10.95 -36.47
#